data_AF-A0A355UZB5-F1
#
_entry.id   AF-A0A355UZB5-F1
#
_cell.length_a   1.000
_cell.length_b   1.000
_cell.length_c   1.000
_cell.angle_alpha   90.00
_cell.angle_beta   90.00
_cell.angle_gamma   90.00
#
_symmetry.space_group_name_H-M   'P 1'
#
loop_
_entity.id
_entity.type
_entity.pdbx_description
1 polymer ?
#
loop_
_entity_poly.entity_id
_entity_poly.type
_entity_poly.pdbx_seq_one_letter_code
_entity_poly.pdbx_strand_id
1 'polypeptide(L)' 'MHRFEIDKIVGKINEKGYTLVPLSLYFSGSLVKAEIALCKGKQSFDKKRTIAERDQKRALERQLKDY' A
#
# COMPACT_ATOMS: atom_id res chain seq x y z
N MET A 1 -7.72 15.65 -13.81
CA MET A 1 -7.24 15.90 -12.43
C MET A 1 -7.44 17.37 -12.15
N HIS A 2 -8.20 17.73 -11.11
CA HIS A 2 -8.50 19.14 -10.83
C HIS A 2 -7.41 19.76 -9.94
N ARG A 3 -7.10 21.04 -10.16
CA ARG A 3 -6.05 21.78 -9.41
C ARG A 3 -6.23 21.66 -7.89
N PHE A 4 -7.47 21.79 -7.42
CA PHE A 4 -7.83 21.67 -6.00
C PHE A 4 -7.48 20.31 -5.38
N GLU A 5 -7.62 19.21 -6.14
CA GLU A 5 -7.27 17.87 -5.67
C GLU A 5 -5.76 17.72 -5.50
N ILE A 6 -4.98 18.33 -6.40
CA ILE A 6 -3.52 18.35 -6.34
C ILE A 6 -3.07 19.08 -5.07
N ASP A 7 -3.58 20.28 -4.81
CA ASP A 7 -3.22 21.06 -3.61
C ASP A 7 -3.58 20.32 -2.32
N LYS A 8 -4.73 19.63 -2.29
CA LYS A 8 -5.17 18.80 -1.15
C LYS A 8 -4.25 17.60 -0.94
N ILE A 9 -3.81 16.94 -2.01
CA ILE A 9 -2.88 15.80 -1.94
C ILE A 9 -1.50 16.27 -1.51
N VAL A 10 -1.00 17.38 -2.06
CA VAL A 10 0.30 17.98 -1.71
C VAL A 10 0.33 18.38 -0.23
N GLY A 11 -0.74 19.01 0.27
CA GLY A 11 -0.88 19.32 1.71
C GLY A 11 -0.75 18.07 2.59
N LYS A 12 -1.43 16.99 2.22
CA LYS A 12 -1.38 15.71 2.96
C LYS A 12 -0.05 14.97 2.84
N ILE A 13 0.66 15.10 1.71
CA ILE A 13 2.01 14.52 1.54
C ILE A 13 3.02 15.25 2.42
N ASN A 14 2.88 16.56 2.59
CA ASN A 14 3.73 17.35 3.47
C ASN A 14 3.51 17.05 4.96
N GLU A 15 2.33 16.52 5.35
CA GLU A 15 2.11 15.96 6.68
C GLU A 15 2.96 14.69 6.88
N LYS A 16 3.84 14.70 7.88
CA LYS A 16 4.76 13.58 8.17
C LYS A 16 4.01 12.24 8.28
N GLY A 17 4.39 11.29 7.43
CA GLY A 17 3.99 9.88 7.53
C GLY A 17 2.99 9.41 6.48
N TYR A 18 2.55 10.30 5.58
CA TYR A 18 1.78 9.94 4.40
C TYR A 18 2.68 9.73 3.18
N THR A 19 2.31 8.81 2.30
CA THR A 19 3.06 8.46 1.08
C THR A 19 2.07 8.17 -0.04
N LEU A 20 2.32 8.72 -1.22
CA LEU A 20 1.51 8.44 -2.40
C LEU A 20 1.95 7.12 -3.04
N VAL A 21 1.01 6.21 -3.28
CA VAL A 21 1.28 4.90 -3.89
C VAL A 21 0.30 4.67 -5.05
N PRO A 22 0.77 4.25 -6.23
CA PRO A 22 -0.12 3.84 -7.31
C PRO A 22 -0.77 2.50 -6.97
N LEU A 23 -2.10 2.41 -7.14
CA LEU A 23 -2.86 1.17 -6.94
C LEU A 23 -2.96 0.37 -8.23
N SER A 24 -3.24 1.04 -9.35
CA SER A 24 -3.47 0.38 -10.63
C SER A 24 -3.24 1.34 -11.79
N LEU A 25 -2.74 0.79 -12.90
CA LEU A 25 -2.62 1.50 -14.17
C LEU A 25 -3.60 0.86 -15.15
N TYR A 26 -4.46 1.67 -15.75
CA TYR A 26 -5.46 1.21 -16.70
C TYR A 26 -5.39 2.03 -17.98
N PHE A 27 -5.63 1.35 -19.10
CA PHE A 27 -5.68 1.99 -20.41
C PHE A 27 -7.07 2.61 -20.62
N SER A 28 -7.11 3.86 -21.05
CA SER A 28 -8.32 4.59 -21.38
C SER A 28 -8.10 5.23 -22.76
N GLY A 29 -8.48 4.49 -23.80
CA GLY A 29 -8.18 4.86 -25.18
C GLY A 29 -6.67 4.77 -25.48
N SER A 30 -6.10 5.83 -26.04
CA SER A 30 -4.66 5.95 -26.34
C SER A 30 -3.80 6.38 -25.13
N LEU A 31 -4.41 6.60 -23.96
CA LEU A 31 -3.74 7.10 -22.76
C LEU A 31 -3.75 6.06 -21.64
N VAL A 32 -2.70 6.07 -20.83
CA VAL A 32 -2.62 5.31 -19.57
C VAL A 32 -3.02 6.21 -18.42
N LYS A 33 -3.96 5.75 -17.60
CA LYS A 33 -4.37 6.40 -16.36
C LYS A 33 -3.84 5.61 -15.17
N ALA A 34 -3.29 6.32 -14.19
CA ALA A 34 -2.87 5.74 -12.92
C ALA A 34 -3.89 6.12 -11.84
N GLU A 35 -4.38 5.12 -11.12
CA GLU A 35 -5.11 5.32 -9.88
C GLU A 35 -4.09 5.41 -8.73
N ILE A 36 -4.18 6.49 -7.95
CA ILE A 36 -3.24 6.80 -6.88
C ILE A 36 -3.96 6.85 -5.54
N ALA A 37 -3.31 6.31 -4.51
CA ALA A 37 -3.80 6.33 -3.14
C ALA A 37 -2.81 7.01 -2.19
N LEU A 38 -3.34 7.62 -1.15
CA LEU A 38 -2.59 8.17 -0.03
C LEU A 38 -2.52 7.11 1.07
N CYS A 39 -1.33 6.57 1.30
CA CYS A 39 -1.09 5.55 2.31
C CYS A 39 -0.36 6.16 3.51
N LYS A 40 -0.58 5.60 4.70
CA LYS A 40 0.22 5.90 5.90
C LYS A 40 1.09 4.69 6.21
N GLY A 41 2.37 4.92 6.47
CA GLY A 41 3.29 3.83 6.85
C GLY A 41 2.80 3.12 8.12
N LYS A 42 2.80 1.77 8.12
CA LYS A 42 2.51 0.99 9.34
C LYS A 42 3.54 1.31 10.44
N GLN A 43 3.06 1.48 11.67
CA GLN A 43 3.93 1.63 12.84
C GLN A 43 4.81 0.38 13.05
N SER A 44 6.03 0.55 13.57
CA SER A 44 6.99 -0.55 13.76
C SER A 44 6.48 -1.68 14.64
N PHE A 45 5.58 -1.39 15.59
CA PHE A 45 4.92 -2.39 16.42
C PHE A 45 4.08 -3.35 15.59
N ASP A 46 3.30 -2.81 14.66
CA ASP A 46 2.41 -3.55 13.76
C ASP A 46 3.17 -4.46 12.78
N LYS A 47 4.39 -4.04 12.41
CA LYS A 47 5.29 -4.84 11.57
C LYS A 47 5.72 -6.14 12.26
N LYS A 48 6.03 -6.10 13.56
CA LYS A 48 6.43 -7.30 14.31
C LYS A 48 5.32 -8.34 14.35
N ARG A 49 4.08 -7.92 14.63
CA ARG A 49 2.90 -8.80 14.63
C ARG A 49 2.66 -9.42 13.25
N THR A 50 2.71 -8.60 12.20
CA THR A 50 2.54 -9.07 10.81
C THR A 50 3.62 -10.08 10.40
N ILE A 51 4.87 -9.88 10.82
CA ILE A 51 5.98 -10.80 10.54
C ILE A 51 5.76 -12.13 11.27
N ALA A 52 5.40 -12.09 12.55
CA ALA A 52 5.10 -13.29 13.33
C ALA A 52 3.95 -14.10 12.73
N GLU A 53 2.85 -13.46 12.35
CA GLU A 53 1.70 -14.14 11.71
C GLU A 53 2.09 -14.76 10.36
N ARG A 54 2.92 -14.09 9.56
CA ARG A 54 3.44 -14.65 8.30
C ARG A 54 4.30 -15.88 8.53
N ASP A 55 5.15 -15.84 9.55
CA ASP A 55 6.06 -16.95 9.85
C ASP A 55 5.29 -18.17 10.34
N GLN A 56 4.31 -17.96 11.23
CA GLN A 56 3.40 -19.01 11.68
C GLN A 56 2.62 -19.62 10.51
N LYS A 57 2.08 -18.80 9.60
CA LYS A 57 1.36 -19.29 8.42
C LYS A 57 2.26 -20.15 7.53
N ARG A 58 3.49 -19.72 7.25
CA ARG A 58 4.45 -20.51 6.46
C ARG A 58 4.83 -21.82 7.12
N ALA A 59 5.00 -21.83 8.44
CA ALA A 59 5.30 -23.06 9.18
C ALA A 59 4.14 -24.06 9.08
N LEU A 60 2.90 -23.58 9.21
CA LEU A 60 1.70 -24.40 9.08
C LEU A 60 1.55 -24.97 7.66
N GLU A 61 1.77 -24.15 6.63
CA GLU A 61 1.75 -24.59 5.22
C GLU A 61 2.83 -25.63 4.91
N ARG A 62 4.00 -25.55 5.55
CA ARG A 62 5.05 -26.58 5.42
C ARG A 62 4.63 -27.89 6.09
N GLN A 63 4.08 -27.85 7.31
CA GLN A 63 3.64 -29.06 8.01
C GLN A 63 2.49 -29.78 7.28
N LEU A 64 1.58 -29.03 6.66
CA LEU A 64 0.50 -29.60 5.83
C LEU A 64 0.99 -30.23 4.52
N LYS A 65 2.19 -29.88 4.05
CA LYS A 65 2.75 -30.41 2.81
C LYS A 65 3.62 -31.66 3.02
N ASP A 66 4.11 -31.87 4.23
CA ASP A 66 4.89 -33.04 4.65
C ASP A 66 4.02 -34.21 5.15
N TYR A 67 2.69 -34.06 5.17
CA TYR A 67 1.71 -35.11 5.45
C TYR A 67 1.02 -35.55 4.16
#